data_AF-A0A6L6XSC3-F1
#
_entry.id   AF-A0A6L6XSC3-F1
#
_cell.length_a   1.000
_cell.length_b   1.000
_cell.length_c   1.000
_cell.angle_alpha   90.00
_cell.angle_beta   90.00
_cell.angle_gamma   90.00
#
_symmetry.space_group_name_H-M   'P 1'
#
loop_
_entity.id
_entity.type
_entity.pdbx_description
1 polymer ?
#
loop_
_entity_poly.entity_id
_entity_poly.type
_entity_poly.pdbx_seq_one_letter_code
_entity_poly.pdbx_strand_id
1 'polypeptide(L)'
;MTEHLPLSGFRIGVTAARKVDEQVTLLERRGATVEWAPALSLDPNHVDDAELRAATEQVLAQPVDMFLATTGIGMRTWLDAAERWGLLPDLLTTLGSAEILARGPKSVGALRRRGLRELWAPESECFEDVLEHLRGRPLEGRRIVVQEHGQSLSMVAHALRRRGAHVTTVTVYRVQPAGDPEPVFKLVDLVCDRALDAVTFTSAPAVAALMDAAGPTGRRDDLVGAFQADVVAACVGPVTAAAFELWGVPTIYPDRSRLAAMVKQLETELPSRRSGLTIELVGGHQLLLHGEEVLLDGSEVRLSPAPAAVLNALVANPGNVVSRPALLAMLPSGTAGSEHAVEMAVARLRAALGTRAVQTVVKRGYRLAVA
;
A
#
# COMPACT_ATOMS: atom_id res chain seq x y z
N MET A 1 -31.11 -1.09 24.64
CA MET A 1 -30.28 -1.73 23.61
C MET A 1 -28.99 -0.93 23.53
N THR A 2 -27.88 -1.46 24.02
CA THR A 2 -26.57 -0.81 23.90
C THR A 2 -26.24 -0.78 22.41
N GLU A 3 -26.17 0.42 21.84
CA GLU A 3 -25.87 0.62 20.43
C GLU A 3 -24.45 0.10 20.17
N HIS A 4 -24.34 -1.01 19.42
CA HIS A 4 -23.05 -1.62 19.13
C HIS A 4 -22.33 -0.71 18.14
N LEU A 5 -21.30 0.00 18.62
CA LEU A 5 -20.54 0.91 17.78
C LEU A 5 -19.81 0.12 16.66
N PRO A 6 -19.68 0.67 15.44
CA PRO A 6 -19.28 -0.10 14.26
C PRO A 6 -17.85 -0.65 14.32
N LEU A 7 -16.97 -0.03 15.11
CA LEU A 7 -15.59 -0.49 15.32
C LEU A 7 -15.37 -1.04 16.73
N SER A 8 -16.43 -1.43 17.44
CA SER A 8 -16.32 -2.03 18.77
C SER A 8 -15.48 -3.31 18.74
N GLY A 9 -14.45 -3.35 19.60
CA GLY A 9 -13.54 -4.48 19.72
C GLY A 9 -12.46 -4.57 18.64
N PHE A 10 -12.32 -3.56 17.77
CA PHE A 10 -11.20 -3.48 16.82
C PHE A 10 -10.06 -2.66 17.43
N ARG A 11 -8.81 -3.11 17.20
CA ARG A 11 -7.57 -2.44 17.58
C ARG A 11 -6.91 -1.87 16.34
N ILE A 12 -6.68 -0.56 16.32
CA ILE A 12 -6.22 0.17 15.13
C ILE A 12 -4.95 0.96 15.44
N GLY A 13 -3.90 0.70 14.66
CA GLY A 13 -2.67 1.47 14.68
C GLY A 13 -2.82 2.82 13.95
N VAL A 14 -2.29 3.89 14.51
CA VAL A 14 -2.28 5.23 13.90
C VAL A 14 -0.85 5.72 13.74
N THR A 15 -0.43 5.94 12.48
CA THR A 15 0.93 6.41 12.16
C THR A 15 1.05 7.93 12.02
N ALA A 16 -0.07 8.64 12.09
CA ALA A 16 -0.11 10.08 11.86
C ALA A 16 0.63 10.86 12.94
N ALA A 17 1.52 11.75 12.50
CA ALA A 17 2.20 12.74 13.35
C ALA A 17 1.40 14.03 13.54
N ARG A 18 0.50 14.35 12.59
CA ARG A 18 -0.31 15.57 12.60
C ARG A 18 -1.79 15.23 12.61
N LYS A 19 -2.60 16.08 13.26
CA LYS A 19 -4.05 15.88 13.42
C LYS A 19 -4.38 14.51 14.03
N VAL A 20 -3.47 13.97 14.85
CA VAL A 20 -3.68 12.68 15.52
C VAL A 20 -4.93 12.73 16.39
N ASP A 21 -5.16 13.82 17.15
CA ASP A 21 -6.33 13.95 18.00
C ASP A 21 -7.64 13.84 17.23
N GLU A 22 -7.70 14.44 16.03
CA GLU A 22 -8.84 14.35 15.12
C GLU A 22 -9.07 12.89 14.69
N GLN A 23 -8.01 12.18 14.34
CA GLN A 23 -8.06 10.79 13.89
C GLN A 23 -8.43 9.81 15.02
N VAL A 24 -7.74 9.91 16.16
CA VAL A 24 -7.97 9.10 17.36
C VAL A 24 -9.42 9.28 17.82
N THR A 25 -9.87 10.54 17.97
CA THR A 25 -11.24 10.83 18.37
C THR A 25 -12.27 10.24 17.41
N LEU A 26 -12.02 10.30 16.09
CA LEU A 26 -12.93 9.72 15.10
C LEU A 26 -13.04 8.20 15.25
N LEU A 27 -11.93 7.50 15.50
CA LEU A 27 -11.88 6.04 15.66
C LEU A 27 -12.50 5.60 17.00
N GLU A 28 -12.14 6.25 18.11
CA GLU A 28 -12.63 5.93 19.46
C GLU A 28 -14.14 6.18 19.59
N ARG A 29 -14.68 7.24 18.96
CA ARG A 29 -16.14 7.48 18.90
C ARG A 29 -16.91 6.36 18.22
N ARG A 30 -16.23 5.49 17.46
CA ARG A 30 -16.79 4.31 16.80
C ARG A 30 -16.48 3.02 17.56
N GLY A 31 -15.86 3.10 18.73
CA GLY A 31 -15.61 1.96 19.61
C GLY A 31 -14.27 1.26 19.38
N ALA A 32 -13.40 1.78 18.52
CA ALA A 32 -12.07 1.23 18.31
C ALA A 32 -11.14 1.54 19.49
N THR A 33 -10.22 0.61 19.80
CA THR A 33 -9.05 0.89 20.63
C THR A 33 -7.90 1.32 19.74
N VAL A 34 -7.23 2.44 20.06
CA VAL A 34 -6.19 3.00 19.21
C VAL A 34 -4.81 2.80 19.82
N GLU A 35 -3.87 2.31 19.01
CA GLU A 35 -2.43 2.33 19.32
C GLU A 35 -1.79 3.44 18.47
N TRP A 36 -1.33 4.50 19.12
CA TRP A 36 -0.67 5.61 18.42
C TRP A 36 0.84 5.42 18.40
N ALA A 37 1.41 5.43 17.19
CA ALA A 37 2.84 5.34 16.97
C ALA A 37 3.21 6.31 15.84
N PRO A 38 3.61 7.56 16.15
CA PRO A 38 3.93 8.54 15.12
C PRO A 38 5.12 8.04 14.30
N ALA A 39 4.91 7.78 13.01
CA ALA A 39 5.98 7.30 12.13
C ALA A 39 6.94 8.42 11.70
N LEU A 40 6.53 9.67 11.91
CA LEU A 40 7.18 10.88 11.42
C LEU A 40 7.28 11.89 12.55
N SER A 41 8.25 12.80 12.47
CA SER A 41 8.44 13.88 13.44
C SER A 41 7.17 14.73 13.60
N LEU A 42 6.90 15.12 14.84
CA LEU A 42 5.83 16.06 15.20
C LEU A 42 6.18 17.51 14.83
N ASP A 43 7.48 17.81 14.67
CA ASP A 43 7.98 19.14 14.33
C ASP A 43 7.85 19.39 12.81
N PRO A 44 7.32 20.54 12.34
CA PRO A 44 7.04 20.76 10.93
C PRO A 44 8.33 20.76 10.10
N ASN A 45 8.30 20.00 8.99
CA ASN A 45 9.12 20.14 7.77
C ASN A 45 10.31 21.12 7.90
N HIS A 46 11.41 20.68 8.50
CA HIS A 46 12.64 21.45 8.46
C HIS A 46 13.23 21.32 7.04
N VAL A 47 13.55 22.46 6.43
CA VAL A 47 14.47 22.46 5.29
C VAL A 47 15.83 22.18 5.90
N ASP A 48 16.36 20.97 5.68
CA ASP A 48 17.74 20.70 6.03
C ASP A 48 18.64 21.46 5.04
N ASP A 49 19.02 22.68 5.42
CA ASP A 49 19.80 23.60 4.57
C ASP A 49 21.17 22.97 4.23
N ALA A 50 21.74 22.15 5.12
CA ALA A 50 23.00 21.46 4.88
C ALA A 50 22.86 20.32 3.87
N GLU A 51 21.84 19.47 4.01
CA GLU A 51 21.59 18.37 3.07
C GLU A 51 21.17 18.90 1.69
N LEU A 52 20.30 19.92 1.64
CA LEU A 52 19.90 20.55 0.38
C LEU A 52 21.10 21.21 -0.32
N ARG A 53 22.01 21.82 0.44
CA ARG A 53 23.27 22.35 -0.10
C ARG A 53 24.16 21.25 -0.64
N ALA A 54 24.37 20.17 0.11
CA ALA A 54 25.19 19.03 -0.34
C ALA A 54 24.62 18.40 -1.63
N ALA A 55 23.30 18.22 -1.72
CA ALA A 55 22.65 17.74 -2.93
C ALA A 55 22.84 18.72 -4.10
N THR A 56 22.79 20.02 -3.85
CA THR A 56 23.06 21.07 -4.86
C THR A 56 24.49 20.99 -5.36
N GLU A 57 25.47 20.87 -4.46
CA GLU A 57 26.88 20.73 -4.81
C GLU A 57 27.12 19.42 -5.61
N GLN A 58 26.42 18.34 -5.30
CA GLN A 58 26.45 17.09 -6.08
C GLN A 58 25.86 17.26 -7.49
N VAL A 59 24.81 18.06 -7.65
CA VAL A 59 24.26 18.43 -8.96
C VAL A 59 25.29 19.21 -9.76
N LEU A 60 25.98 20.16 -9.13
CA LEU A 60 26.98 21.01 -9.77
C LEU A 60 28.29 20.28 -10.10
N ALA A 61 28.59 19.17 -9.42
CA ALA A 61 29.87 18.47 -9.56
C ALA A 61 30.15 17.95 -10.99
N GLN A 62 29.12 17.72 -11.80
CA GLN A 62 29.24 17.16 -13.15
C GLN A 62 27.99 17.51 -13.99
N PRO A 63 28.07 17.52 -15.34
CA PRO A 63 26.94 17.86 -16.21
C PRO A 63 25.70 16.97 -16.03
N VAL A 64 24.51 17.57 -16.10
CA VAL A 64 23.22 16.89 -15.96
C VAL A 64 22.63 16.61 -17.34
N ASP A 65 22.27 15.35 -17.63
CA ASP A 65 21.64 15.00 -18.90
C ASP A 65 20.16 15.41 -18.94
N MET A 66 19.45 15.20 -17.83
CA MET A 66 18.02 15.45 -17.73
C MET A 66 17.65 15.98 -16.35
N PHE A 67 16.73 16.94 -16.32
CA PHE A 67 16.21 17.53 -15.11
C PHE A 67 14.68 17.41 -15.04
N LEU A 68 14.17 16.83 -13.95
CA LEU A 68 12.76 16.63 -13.68
C LEU A 68 12.29 17.54 -12.55
N ALA A 69 11.48 18.56 -12.89
CA ALA A 69 10.93 19.53 -11.96
C ALA A 69 9.50 19.17 -11.53
N THR A 70 9.29 18.91 -10.25
CA THR A 70 8.04 18.28 -9.78
C THR A 70 7.00 19.28 -9.30
N THR A 71 7.39 20.26 -8.48
CA THR A 71 6.45 21.23 -7.92
C THR A 71 7.02 22.64 -7.98
N GLY A 72 6.15 23.62 -8.17
CA GLY A 72 6.57 25.01 -8.20
C GLY A 72 7.14 25.50 -6.86
N ILE A 73 6.62 25.02 -5.73
CA ILE A 73 7.08 25.45 -4.41
C ILE A 73 8.45 24.85 -4.07
N GLY A 74 8.67 23.56 -4.34
CA GLY A 74 9.98 22.94 -4.17
C GLY A 74 11.03 23.61 -5.07
N MET A 75 10.71 23.83 -6.35
CA MET A 75 11.60 24.58 -7.25
C MET A 75 11.98 25.97 -6.71
N ARG A 76 11.00 26.76 -6.26
CA ARG A 76 11.28 28.09 -5.70
C ARG A 76 12.17 27.99 -4.48
N THR A 77 11.82 27.16 -3.50
CA THR A 77 12.59 27.04 -2.26
C THR A 77 14.02 26.55 -2.52
N TRP A 78 14.24 25.65 -3.49
CA TRP A 78 15.59 25.23 -3.88
C TRP A 78 16.39 26.36 -4.53
N LEU A 79 15.81 27.06 -5.51
CA LEU A 79 16.49 28.16 -6.20
C LEU A 79 16.78 29.33 -5.25
N ASP A 80 15.85 29.66 -4.35
CA ASP A 80 16.05 30.68 -3.34
C ASP A 80 17.12 30.25 -2.31
N ALA A 81 17.28 28.95 -2.03
CA ALA A 81 18.38 28.44 -1.21
C ALA A 81 19.73 28.53 -1.92
N ALA A 82 19.80 28.13 -3.18
CA ALA A 82 20.99 28.29 -4.02
C ALA A 82 21.40 29.75 -4.15
N GLU A 83 20.45 30.69 -4.19
CA GLU A 83 20.72 32.14 -4.18
C GLU A 83 21.40 32.58 -2.88
N ARG A 84 20.90 32.12 -1.72
CA ARG A 84 21.53 32.41 -0.41
C ARG A 84 22.95 31.86 -0.30
N TRP A 85 23.25 30.73 -0.93
CA TRP A 85 24.59 30.13 -0.92
C TRP A 85 25.52 30.68 -2.01
N GLY A 86 25.03 31.59 -2.87
CA GLY A 86 25.80 32.11 -4.01
C GLY A 86 25.98 31.10 -5.15
N LEU A 87 25.26 29.98 -5.15
CA LEU A 87 25.34 28.89 -6.13
C LEU A 87 24.31 29.03 -7.26
N LEU A 88 23.41 30.01 -7.21
CA LEU A 88 22.32 30.15 -8.17
C LEU A 88 22.78 30.25 -9.64
N PRO A 89 23.78 31.09 -10.01
CA PRO A 89 24.20 31.20 -11.41
C PRO A 89 24.72 29.87 -11.98
N ASP A 90 25.53 29.15 -11.22
CA ASP A 90 26.09 27.85 -11.61
C ASP A 90 24.98 26.80 -11.71
N LEU A 91 24.01 26.84 -10.79
CA LEU A 91 22.87 25.94 -10.80
C LEU A 91 21.98 26.17 -12.02
N LEU A 92 21.65 27.43 -12.34
CA LEU A 92 20.86 27.75 -13.53
C LEU A 92 21.58 27.36 -14.83
N THR A 93 22.90 27.55 -14.88
CA THR A 93 23.71 27.13 -16.04
C THR A 93 23.69 25.61 -16.20
N THR A 94 23.94 24.88 -15.10
CA THR A 94 23.94 23.41 -15.08
C THR A 94 22.58 22.84 -15.48
N LEU A 95 21.50 23.28 -14.84
CA LEU A 95 20.14 22.83 -15.15
C LEU A 95 19.69 23.27 -16.55
N GLY A 96 20.09 24.45 -17.00
CA GLY A 96 19.74 24.99 -18.31
C GLY A 96 20.40 24.24 -19.48
N SER A 97 21.49 23.51 -19.22
CA SER A 97 22.11 22.62 -20.21
C SER A 97 21.47 21.24 -20.32
N ALA A 98 20.61 20.88 -19.36
CA ALA A 98 19.93 19.59 -19.32
C ALA A 98 18.65 19.58 -20.15
N GLU A 99 18.18 18.39 -20.53
CA GLU A 99 16.80 18.22 -21.00
C GLU A 99 15.83 18.40 -19.83
N ILE A 100 15.04 19.48 -19.83
CA ILE A 100 14.16 19.81 -18.69
C ILE A 100 12.75 19.27 -18.94
N LEU A 101 12.25 18.43 -18.04
CA LEU A 101 10.87 17.97 -17.99
C LEU A 101 10.20 18.52 -16.74
N ALA A 102 8.97 19.01 -16.87
CA ALA A 102 8.20 19.51 -15.74
C ALA A 102 6.94 18.66 -15.53
N ARG A 103 6.60 18.37 -14.28
CA ARG A 103 5.38 17.62 -13.96
C ARG A 103 4.10 18.41 -14.27
N GLY A 104 4.13 19.75 -14.25
CA GLY A 104 2.92 20.52 -14.54
C GLY A 104 3.06 22.04 -14.44
N PRO A 105 1.96 22.79 -14.59
CA PRO A 105 1.97 24.25 -14.75
C PRO A 105 2.68 24.99 -13.61
N LYS A 106 2.63 24.45 -12.38
CA LYS A 106 3.29 25.04 -11.21
C LYS A 106 4.82 24.98 -11.29
N SER A 107 5.38 23.83 -11.69
CA SER A 107 6.84 23.71 -11.87
C SER A 107 7.30 24.46 -13.11
N VAL A 108 6.54 24.41 -14.22
CA VAL A 108 6.76 25.24 -15.41
C VAL A 108 6.86 26.73 -15.05
N GLY A 109 5.89 27.25 -14.30
CA GLY A 109 5.92 28.64 -13.86
C GLY A 109 7.11 28.99 -12.97
N ALA A 110 7.63 28.05 -12.18
CA ALA A 110 8.82 28.26 -11.36
C ALA A 110 10.11 28.26 -12.19
N LEU A 111 10.24 27.34 -13.15
CA LEU A 111 11.36 27.27 -14.09
C LEU A 111 11.46 28.55 -14.92
N ARG A 112 10.37 28.93 -15.60
CA ARG A 112 10.35 30.06 -16.54
C ARG A 112 10.64 31.40 -15.87
N ARG A 113 10.25 31.58 -14.60
CA ARG A 113 10.59 32.79 -13.82
C ARG A 113 12.09 32.99 -13.61
N ARG A 114 12.88 31.92 -13.69
CA ARG A 114 14.34 31.95 -13.52
C ARG A 114 15.07 31.65 -14.85
N GLY A 115 14.37 31.82 -15.98
CA GLY A 115 14.95 31.70 -17.33
C GLY A 115 15.08 30.26 -17.85
N LEU A 116 14.70 29.24 -17.07
CA LEU A 116 14.71 27.85 -17.51
C LEU A 116 13.46 27.52 -18.31
N ARG A 117 13.63 26.81 -19.44
CA ARG A 117 12.52 26.35 -20.28
C ARG A 117 12.47 24.83 -20.28
N GLU A 118 11.31 24.30 -19.92
CA GLU A 118 11.01 22.89 -20.08
C GLU A 118 10.85 22.52 -21.57
N LEU A 119 11.31 21.32 -21.92
CA LEU A 119 11.02 20.68 -23.19
C LEU A 119 9.56 20.19 -23.24
N TRP A 120 9.07 19.68 -22.11
CA TRP A 120 7.73 19.07 -22.04
C TRP A 120 7.16 19.10 -20.63
N ALA A 121 5.82 19.21 -20.55
CA ALA A 121 5.03 19.03 -19.34
C ALA A 121 3.65 18.45 -19.68
N PRO A 122 3.08 17.54 -18.86
CA PRO A 122 1.73 17.02 -19.06
C PRO A 122 0.67 18.00 -18.56
N GLU A 123 -0.54 17.90 -19.13
CA GLU A 123 -1.71 18.64 -18.65
C GLU A 123 -2.28 18.07 -17.33
N SER A 124 -2.08 16.78 -17.06
CA SER A 124 -2.66 16.04 -15.92
C SER A 124 -2.02 16.35 -14.56
N GLU A 125 -0.82 16.94 -14.55
CA GLU A 125 0.06 17.02 -13.38
C GLU A 125 0.47 15.65 -12.77
N CYS A 126 0.26 14.54 -13.49
CA CYS A 126 0.57 13.18 -13.05
C CYS A 126 2.01 12.78 -13.42
N PHE A 127 2.64 11.95 -12.58
CA PHE A 127 3.99 11.46 -12.83
C PHE A 127 4.05 10.28 -13.78
N GLU A 128 2.96 9.51 -13.81
CA GLU A 128 2.73 8.40 -14.72
C GLU A 128 2.91 8.87 -16.17
N ASP A 129 2.38 10.05 -16.49
CA ASP A 129 2.53 10.64 -17.83
C ASP A 129 3.97 11.04 -18.15
N VAL A 130 4.75 11.44 -17.14
CA VAL A 130 6.17 11.73 -17.30
C VAL A 130 6.95 10.45 -17.58
N LEU A 131 6.65 9.35 -16.87
CA LEU A 131 7.27 8.06 -17.10
C LEU A 131 6.87 7.48 -18.46
N GLU A 132 5.61 7.66 -18.88
CA GLU A 132 5.12 7.26 -20.20
C GLU A 132 5.79 8.09 -21.31
N HIS A 133 5.96 9.40 -21.12
CA HIS A 133 6.70 10.24 -22.08
C HIS A 133 8.16 9.81 -22.23
N LEU A 134 8.75 9.25 -21.17
CA LEU A 134 10.10 8.69 -21.18
C LEU A 134 10.13 7.25 -21.70
N ARG A 135 9.00 6.61 -21.98
CA ARG A 135 8.96 5.20 -22.41
C ARG A 135 9.71 5.01 -23.73
N GLY A 136 10.48 3.92 -23.82
CA GLY A 136 11.28 3.61 -25.01
C GLY A 136 12.57 4.41 -25.17
N ARG A 137 12.83 5.43 -24.33
CA ARG A 137 14.11 6.16 -24.34
C ARG A 137 15.21 5.40 -23.61
N PRO A 138 16.45 5.37 -24.13
CA PRO A 138 17.60 4.81 -23.42
C PRO A 138 17.98 5.73 -22.26
N LEU A 139 17.87 5.23 -21.02
CA LEU A 139 18.22 5.96 -19.80
C LEU A 139 19.47 5.42 -19.11
N GLU A 140 20.03 4.32 -19.61
CA GLU A 140 21.18 3.67 -19.00
C GLU A 140 22.40 4.60 -18.98
N GLY A 141 22.99 4.78 -17.80
CA GLY A 141 24.12 5.67 -17.55
C GLY A 141 23.79 7.16 -17.54
N ARG A 142 22.55 7.57 -17.86
CA ARG A 142 22.17 9.00 -17.86
C ARG A 142 22.11 9.55 -16.44
N ARG A 143 22.66 10.75 -16.24
CA ARG A 143 22.56 11.49 -14.99
C ARG A 143 21.30 12.33 -14.99
N ILE A 144 20.35 11.92 -14.15
CA ILE A 144 19.03 12.55 -14.04
C ILE A 144 18.91 13.20 -12.67
N VAL A 145 18.55 14.47 -12.65
CA VAL A 145 18.24 15.18 -11.42
C VAL A 145 16.72 15.26 -11.27
N VAL A 146 16.19 14.87 -10.11
CA VAL A 146 14.77 14.98 -9.79
C VAL A 146 14.62 15.94 -8.62
N GLN A 147 13.99 17.10 -8.83
CA GLN A 147 13.67 18.02 -7.74
C GLN A 147 12.38 17.56 -7.08
N GLU A 148 12.41 17.20 -5.80
CA GLU A 148 11.26 16.68 -5.06
C GLU A 148 10.77 17.64 -3.97
N HIS A 149 9.47 17.56 -3.69
CA HIS A 149 8.83 18.30 -2.61
C HIS A 149 8.43 17.30 -1.52
N GLY A 150 9.34 17.05 -0.58
CA GLY A 150 9.11 16.09 0.49
C GLY A 150 9.67 14.70 0.22
N GLN A 151 9.57 13.84 1.22
CA GLN A 151 9.86 12.41 1.09
C GLN A 151 8.60 11.71 0.57
N SER A 152 8.31 11.82 -0.73
CA SER A 152 7.52 10.77 -1.38
C SER A 152 8.55 9.73 -1.79
N LEU A 153 8.41 8.48 -1.34
CA LEU A 153 9.17 7.35 -1.90
C LEU A 153 9.14 7.52 -3.41
N SER A 154 10.25 7.98 -3.98
CA SER A 154 10.21 8.52 -5.33
C SER A 154 10.06 7.37 -6.30
N MET A 155 8.81 6.97 -6.54
CA MET A 155 8.44 5.98 -7.54
C MET A 155 9.08 6.37 -8.87
N VAL A 156 9.22 7.67 -9.13
CA VAL A 156 9.93 8.22 -10.28
C VAL A 156 11.43 7.91 -10.22
N ALA A 157 12.15 8.32 -9.18
CA ALA A 157 13.59 8.07 -9.08
C ALA A 157 13.89 6.56 -9.05
N HIS A 158 13.05 5.77 -8.38
CA HIS A 158 13.13 4.31 -8.38
C HIS A 158 12.90 3.75 -9.79
N ALA A 159 11.84 4.14 -10.49
CA ALA A 159 11.55 3.70 -11.85
C ALA A 159 12.67 4.09 -12.84
N LEU A 160 13.25 5.28 -12.69
CA LEU A 160 14.38 5.74 -13.50
C LEU A 160 15.65 4.94 -13.21
N ARG A 161 15.98 4.69 -11.92
CA ARG A 161 17.10 3.82 -11.53
C ARG A 161 16.94 2.39 -12.03
N ARG A 162 15.71 1.85 -11.98
CA ARG A 162 15.37 0.52 -12.55
C ARG A 162 15.59 0.43 -14.06
N ARG A 163 15.67 1.57 -14.75
CA ARG A 163 16.00 1.68 -16.18
C ARG A 163 17.47 2.02 -16.44
N GLY A 164 18.33 1.91 -15.43
CA GLY A 164 19.78 2.10 -15.53
C GLY A 164 20.27 3.55 -15.36
N ALA A 165 19.40 4.50 -15.01
CA ALA A 165 19.81 5.90 -14.82
C ALA A 165 20.53 6.14 -13.47
N HIS A 166 21.48 7.06 -13.46
CA HIS A 166 22.07 7.62 -12.25
C HIS A 166 21.22 8.79 -11.76
N VAL A 167 20.39 8.55 -10.75
CA VAL A 167 19.40 9.54 -10.30
C VAL A 167 19.83 10.23 -9.00
N THR A 168 20.03 11.55 -9.07
CA THR A 168 20.19 12.43 -7.91
C THR A 168 18.85 13.06 -7.56
N THR A 169 18.37 12.84 -6.33
CA THR A 169 17.15 13.46 -5.84
C THR A 169 17.48 14.69 -5.02
N VAL A 170 16.87 15.84 -5.35
CA VAL A 170 17.01 17.09 -4.59
C VAL A 170 15.72 17.37 -3.85
N THR A 171 15.72 17.08 -2.55
CA THR A 171 14.52 17.17 -1.71
C THR A 171 14.56 18.43 -0.86
N VAL A 172 13.54 19.28 -1.00
CA VAL A 172 13.57 20.63 -0.43
C VAL A 172 13.07 20.71 1.00
N TYR A 173 12.35 19.68 1.46
CA TYR A 173 12.10 19.45 2.89
C TYR A 173 12.04 17.94 3.10
N ARG A 174 12.59 17.42 4.19
CA ARG A 174 12.35 16.03 4.59
C ARG A 174 11.30 16.00 5.68
N VAL A 175 10.45 14.98 5.63
CA VAL A 175 9.76 14.58 6.83
C VAL A 175 10.76 13.71 7.59
N GLN A 176 11.20 14.19 8.75
CA GLN A 176 12.11 13.42 9.58
C GLN A 176 11.34 12.24 10.20
N PRO A 177 11.99 11.10 10.44
CA PRO A 177 11.44 10.08 11.34
C PRO A 177 11.05 10.69 12.69
N ALA A 178 10.18 10.02 13.43
CA ALA A 178 9.93 10.43 14.81
C ALA A 178 11.25 10.41 15.61
N GLY A 179 11.44 11.41 16.48
CA GLY A 179 12.65 11.52 17.30
C GLY A 179 12.84 10.35 18.26
N ASP A 180 11.73 9.72 18.66
CA ASP A 180 11.69 8.46 19.40
C ASP A 180 11.17 7.35 18.47
N PRO A 181 11.99 6.33 18.13
CA PRO A 181 11.58 5.22 17.28
C PRO A 181 10.83 4.11 18.05
N GLU A 182 10.83 4.10 19.38
CA GLU A 182 10.23 3.02 20.19
C GLU A 182 8.74 2.77 19.86
N PRO A 183 7.88 3.80 19.70
CA PRO A 183 6.48 3.56 19.35
C PRO A 183 6.33 2.86 18.00
N VAL A 184 7.18 3.18 17.03
CA VAL A 184 7.13 2.57 15.68
C VAL A 184 7.63 1.12 15.74
N PHE A 185 8.69 0.83 16.50
CA PHE A 185 9.13 -0.55 16.71
C PHE A 185 8.05 -1.39 17.40
N LYS A 186 7.41 -0.85 18.45
CA LYS A 186 6.27 -1.50 19.10
C LYS A 186 5.12 -1.74 18.12
N LEU A 187 4.83 -0.77 17.24
CA LEU A 187 3.82 -0.95 16.21
C LEU A 187 4.19 -2.08 15.23
N VAL A 188 5.46 -2.18 14.80
CA VAL A 188 5.93 -3.30 13.97
C VAL A 188 5.68 -4.63 14.66
N ASP A 189 6.06 -4.76 15.94
CA ASP A 189 5.84 -5.99 16.70
C ASP A 189 4.35 -6.33 16.79
N LEU A 190 3.49 -5.36 17.12
CA LEU A 190 2.04 -5.56 17.20
C LEU A 190 1.43 -6.00 15.86
N VAL A 191 1.91 -5.50 14.73
CA VAL A 191 1.44 -5.94 13.41
C VAL A 191 1.92 -7.36 13.12
N CYS A 192 3.21 -7.64 13.32
CA CYS A 192 3.79 -8.97 13.06
C CYS A 192 3.15 -10.06 13.94
N ASP A 193 2.78 -9.71 15.17
CA ASP A 193 2.13 -10.59 16.13
C ASP A 193 0.60 -10.64 15.93
N ARG A 194 0.06 -9.99 14.87
CA ARG A 194 -1.38 -9.95 14.52
C ARG A 194 -2.27 -9.42 15.64
N ALA A 195 -1.72 -8.50 16.43
CA ALA A 195 -2.39 -7.91 17.58
C ALA A 195 -3.25 -6.69 17.20
N LEU A 196 -3.21 -6.25 15.94
CA LEU A 196 -4.01 -5.15 15.39
C LEU A 196 -4.86 -5.63 14.22
N ASP A 197 -6.05 -5.07 14.07
CA ASP A 197 -6.93 -5.36 12.93
C ASP A 197 -6.60 -4.46 11.73
N ALA A 198 -6.09 -3.25 11.97
CA ALA A 198 -5.70 -2.31 10.93
C ALA A 198 -4.58 -1.38 11.37
N VAL A 199 -3.86 -0.82 10.40
CA VAL A 199 -2.98 0.34 10.59
C VAL A 199 -3.32 1.40 9.56
N THR A 200 -3.41 2.64 10.02
CA THR A 200 -3.77 3.79 9.18
C THR A 200 -2.54 4.59 8.75
N PHE A 201 -2.53 5.01 7.48
CA PHE A 201 -1.45 5.76 6.86
C PHE A 201 -1.98 6.99 6.14
N THR A 202 -1.54 8.16 6.58
CA THR A 202 -1.95 9.45 6.00
C THR A 202 -0.94 10.00 4.98
N SER A 203 0.18 9.32 4.77
CA SER A 203 1.21 9.72 3.80
C SER A 203 2.13 8.55 3.44
N ALA A 204 2.65 8.53 2.20
CA ALA A 204 3.68 7.60 1.75
C ALA A 204 4.94 7.54 2.65
N PRO A 205 5.49 8.67 3.17
CA PRO A 205 6.64 8.59 4.08
C PRO A 205 6.35 7.87 5.40
N ALA A 206 5.11 7.86 5.90
CA ALA A 206 4.77 7.06 7.07
C ALA A 206 4.86 5.55 6.79
N VAL A 207 4.54 5.13 5.56
CA VAL A 207 4.75 3.76 5.10
C VAL A 207 6.24 3.44 5.04
N ALA A 208 7.03 4.31 4.42
CA ALA A 208 8.49 4.16 4.34
C ALA A 208 9.12 4.00 5.73
N ALA A 209 8.79 4.90 6.65
CA ALA A 209 9.32 4.89 8.01
C ALA A 209 8.99 3.59 8.77
N LEU A 210 7.77 3.05 8.61
CA LEU A 210 7.41 1.76 9.20
C LEU A 210 8.22 0.60 8.59
N MET A 211 8.36 0.57 7.26
CA MET A 211 9.12 -0.48 6.54
C MET A 211 10.63 -0.41 6.81
N ASP A 212 11.15 0.80 7.02
CA ASP A 212 12.53 1.04 7.44
C ASP A 212 12.75 0.59 8.88
N ALA A 213 11.81 0.87 9.79
CA ALA A 213 11.88 0.42 11.17
C ALA A 213 11.87 -1.13 11.30
N ALA A 214 11.16 -1.84 10.43
CA ALA A 214 11.17 -3.31 10.42
C ALA A 214 12.45 -3.94 9.85
N GLY A 215 13.29 -3.15 9.17
CA GLY A 215 14.52 -3.65 8.52
C GLY A 215 15.58 -4.12 9.53
N PRO A 216 16.08 -3.25 10.42
CA PRO A 216 17.11 -3.60 11.40
C PRO A 216 16.75 -4.76 12.33
N THR A 217 15.46 -4.98 12.57
CA THR A 217 14.97 -6.07 13.43
C THR A 217 14.72 -7.38 12.69
N GLY A 218 14.93 -7.42 11.37
CA GLY A 218 14.68 -8.60 10.54
C GLY A 218 13.20 -8.97 10.40
N ARG A 219 12.27 -8.12 10.85
CA ARG A 219 10.82 -8.38 10.85
C ARG A 219 10.12 -7.95 9.56
N ARG A 220 10.86 -7.49 8.53
CA ARG A 220 10.25 -6.94 7.30
C ARG A 220 9.34 -7.95 6.59
N ASP A 221 9.77 -9.20 6.45
CA ASP A 221 8.98 -10.22 5.77
C ASP A 221 7.74 -10.60 6.59
N ASP A 222 7.86 -10.69 7.92
CA ASP A 222 6.73 -10.90 8.82
C ASP A 222 5.70 -9.76 8.73
N LEU A 223 6.20 -8.51 8.68
CA LEU A 223 5.37 -7.32 8.58
C LEU A 223 4.58 -7.31 7.26
N VAL A 224 5.26 -7.62 6.15
CA VAL A 224 4.62 -7.74 4.83
C VAL A 224 3.58 -8.87 4.83
N GLY A 225 3.93 -10.04 5.36
CA GLY A 225 3.01 -11.18 5.45
C GLY A 225 1.77 -10.86 6.28
N ALA A 226 1.94 -10.18 7.41
CA ALA A 226 0.82 -9.74 8.25
C ALA A 226 -0.11 -8.76 7.51
N PHE A 227 0.43 -7.79 6.77
CA PHE A 227 -0.41 -6.88 5.98
C PHE A 227 -1.05 -7.53 4.74
N GLN A 228 -0.49 -8.63 4.24
CA GLN A 228 -1.06 -9.39 3.13
C GLN A 228 -2.27 -10.23 3.52
N ALA A 229 -2.36 -10.68 4.78
CA ALA A 229 -3.37 -11.64 5.21
C ALA A 229 -4.27 -11.12 6.33
N ASP A 230 -3.69 -10.53 7.38
CA ASP A 230 -4.34 -10.43 8.69
C ASP A 230 -4.69 -8.97 9.05
N VAL A 231 -3.76 -8.04 8.79
CA VAL A 231 -3.85 -6.65 9.23
C VAL A 231 -4.16 -5.74 8.04
N VAL A 232 -5.19 -4.91 8.15
CA VAL A 232 -5.57 -4.01 7.05
C VAL A 232 -4.65 -2.79 6.99
N ALA A 233 -3.95 -2.61 5.87
CA ALA A 233 -3.25 -1.35 5.56
C ALA A 233 -4.25 -0.32 4.98
N ALA A 234 -4.72 0.61 5.83
CA ALA A 234 -5.69 1.63 5.46
C ALA A 234 -5.01 2.96 5.12
N CYS A 235 -5.03 3.31 3.84
CA CYS A 235 -4.40 4.50 3.30
C CYS A 235 -5.42 5.63 3.14
N VAL A 236 -5.00 6.87 3.37
CA VAL A 236 -5.89 8.03 3.18
C VAL A 236 -6.23 8.27 1.70
N GLY A 237 -5.43 7.76 0.77
CA GLY A 237 -5.61 7.96 -0.67
C GLY A 237 -4.59 7.19 -1.52
N PRO A 238 -4.75 7.25 -2.86
CA PRO A 238 -4.00 6.41 -3.80
C PRO A 238 -2.49 6.64 -3.77
N VAL A 239 -2.03 7.86 -3.50
CA VAL A 239 -0.58 8.17 -3.40
C VAL A 239 0.07 7.45 -2.21
N THR A 240 -0.64 7.35 -1.08
CA THR A 240 -0.13 6.60 0.08
C THR A 240 -0.21 5.10 -0.17
N ALA A 241 -1.28 4.63 -0.82
CA ALA A 241 -1.46 3.24 -1.20
C ALA A 241 -0.37 2.74 -2.15
N ALA A 242 0.01 3.57 -3.14
CA ALA A 242 1.07 3.25 -4.09
C ALA A 242 2.43 2.95 -3.43
N ALA A 243 2.68 3.51 -2.23
CA ALA A 243 3.89 3.19 -1.48
C ALA A 243 4.00 1.69 -1.18
N PHE A 244 2.87 1.01 -0.98
CA PHE A 244 2.82 -0.42 -0.64
C PHE A 244 3.00 -1.37 -1.83
N GLU A 245 2.87 -0.89 -3.07
CA GLU A 245 2.90 -1.73 -4.28
C GLU A 245 4.20 -2.51 -4.42
N LEU A 246 5.33 -1.88 -4.08
CA LEU A 246 6.67 -2.50 -4.14
C LEU A 246 6.80 -3.75 -3.25
N TRP A 247 5.95 -3.88 -2.22
CA TRP A 247 5.93 -5.00 -1.30
C TRP A 247 4.74 -5.94 -1.53
N GLY A 248 3.93 -5.69 -2.56
CA GLY A 248 2.73 -6.51 -2.85
C GLY A 248 1.73 -6.52 -1.70
N VAL A 249 1.67 -5.45 -0.90
CA VAL A 249 0.73 -5.33 0.21
C VAL A 249 -0.59 -4.76 -0.31
N PRO A 250 -1.72 -5.46 -0.15
CA PRO A 250 -3.03 -4.93 -0.49
C PRO A 250 -3.40 -3.80 0.47
N THR A 251 -4.00 -2.73 -0.08
CA THR A 251 -4.42 -1.58 0.71
C THR A 251 -5.87 -1.21 0.42
N ILE A 252 -6.50 -0.55 1.38
CA ILE A 252 -7.80 0.11 1.19
C ILE A 252 -7.61 1.62 1.25
N TYR A 253 -8.36 2.38 0.46
CA TYR A 253 -8.42 3.84 0.55
C TYR A 253 -9.74 4.36 -0.02
N PRO A 254 -10.22 5.53 0.47
CA PRO A 254 -11.52 6.06 0.07
C PRO A 254 -11.44 6.83 -1.26
N ASP A 255 -12.57 6.94 -1.96
CA ASP A 255 -12.69 7.76 -3.18
C ASP A 255 -12.25 9.21 -2.96
N ARG A 256 -12.57 9.76 -1.79
CA ARG A 256 -12.15 11.10 -1.36
C ARG A 256 -11.02 10.96 -0.36
N SER A 257 -9.84 11.48 -0.71
CA SER A 257 -8.66 11.40 0.16
C SER A 257 -8.76 12.33 1.38
N ARG A 258 -9.57 11.91 2.36
CA ARG A 258 -9.92 12.65 3.57
C ARG A 258 -9.97 11.68 4.75
N LEU A 259 -9.52 12.17 5.91
CA LEU A 259 -9.46 11.40 7.14
C LEU A 259 -10.81 10.75 7.51
N ALA A 260 -11.89 11.52 7.55
CA ALA A 260 -13.22 11.01 7.88
C ALA A 260 -13.73 9.95 6.89
N ALA A 261 -13.35 10.05 5.60
CA ALA A 261 -13.73 9.06 4.60
C ALA A 261 -12.97 7.74 4.78
N MET A 262 -11.67 7.80 5.12
CA MET A 262 -10.87 6.62 5.44
C MET A 262 -11.41 5.90 6.68
N VAL A 263 -11.77 6.66 7.73
CA VAL A 263 -12.40 6.08 8.93
C VAL A 263 -13.75 5.43 8.58
N LYS A 264 -14.57 6.08 7.74
CA LYS A 264 -15.85 5.50 7.29
C LYS A 264 -15.66 4.19 6.51
N GLN A 265 -14.61 4.09 5.72
CA GLN A 265 -14.31 2.84 5.01
C GLN A 265 -13.91 1.73 5.99
N LEU A 266 -13.16 2.03 7.04
CA LEU A 266 -12.85 1.06 8.10
C LEU A 266 -14.11 0.54 8.81
N GLU A 267 -15.13 1.39 9.03
CA GLU A 267 -16.43 0.98 9.60
C GLU A 267 -17.12 -0.12 8.78
N THR A 268 -16.81 -0.23 7.49
CA THR A 268 -17.40 -1.24 6.60
C THR A 268 -16.48 -2.45 6.45
N GLU A 269 -15.19 -2.19 6.19
CA GLU A 269 -14.19 -3.21 5.87
C GLU A 269 -13.89 -4.12 7.07
N LEU A 270 -13.66 -3.56 8.26
CA LEU A 270 -13.25 -4.35 9.40
C LEU A 270 -14.36 -5.26 9.93
N PRO A 271 -15.61 -4.79 10.11
CA PRO A 271 -16.72 -5.67 10.45
C PRO A 271 -16.97 -6.75 9.40
N SER A 272 -16.92 -6.41 8.11
CA SER A 272 -17.11 -7.40 7.04
C SER A 272 -16.05 -8.51 7.07
N ARG A 273 -14.80 -8.18 7.40
CA ARG A 273 -13.72 -9.18 7.53
C ARG A 273 -13.89 -10.03 8.78
N ARG A 274 -14.28 -9.40 9.90
CA ARG A 274 -14.52 -10.09 11.18
C ARG A 274 -15.76 -10.97 11.16
N SER A 275 -16.82 -10.58 10.45
CA SER A 275 -18.04 -11.38 10.33
C SER A 275 -17.87 -12.59 9.42
N GLY A 276 -16.75 -12.70 8.68
CA GLY A 276 -16.53 -13.76 7.71
C GLY A 276 -17.46 -13.66 6.49
N LEU A 277 -17.36 -14.65 5.60
CA LEU A 277 -18.21 -14.81 4.43
C LEU A 277 -19.36 -15.76 4.76
N THR A 278 -20.58 -15.23 4.75
CA THR A 278 -21.81 -16.02 4.91
C THR A 278 -22.40 -16.39 3.55
N ILE A 279 -22.67 -17.68 3.33
CA ILE A 279 -23.26 -18.24 2.12
C ILE A 279 -24.48 -19.06 2.50
N GLU A 280 -25.63 -18.70 1.91
CA GLU A 280 -26.85 -19.50 1.98
C GLU A 280 -26.75 -20.68 1.01
N LEU A 281 -26.76 -21.90 1.55
CA LEU A 281 -26.76 -23.15 0.79
C LEU A 281 -28.19 -23.61 0.49
N VAL A 282 -28.36 -24.36 -0.59
CA VAL A 282 -29.64 -25.00 -0.94
C VAL A 282 -30.15 -25.84 0.22
N GLY A 283 -31.40 -25.61 0.61
CA GLY A 283 -32.03 -26.26 1.75
C GLY A 283 -32.11 -25.39 3.00
N GLY A 284 -31.70 -24.12 2.93
CA GLY A 284 -31.82 -23.15 4.02
C GLY A 284 -30.73 -23.28 5.08
N HIS A 285 -29.59 -23.88 4.71
CA HIS A 285 -28.44 -24.00 5.59
C HIS A 285 -27.51 -22.81 5.37
N GLN A 286 -26.99 -22.24 6.45
CA GLN A 286 -26.08 -21.11 6.41
C GLN A 286 -24.64 -21.56 6.66
N LEU A 287 -23.77 -21.34 5.68
CA LEU A 287 -22.34 -21.59 5.79
C LEU A 287 -21.62 -20.28 6.07
N LEU A 288 -20.94 -20.18 7.21
CA LEU A 288 -20.10 -19.04 7.57
C LEU A 288 -18.63 -19.45 7.55
N LEU A 289 -17.82 -18.76 6.74
CA LEU A 289 -16.37 -18.91 6.69
C LEU A 289 -15.69 -17.73 7.36
N HIS A 290 -14.92 -17.96 8.41
CA HIS A 290 -14.17 -16.93 9.13
C HIS A 290 -12.73 -17.38 9.37
N GLY A 291 -11.78 -16.84 8.58
CA GLY A 291 -10.40 -17.34 8.61
C GLY A 291 -10.34 -18.84 8.24
N GLU A 292 -9.82 -19.67 9.15
CA GLU A 292 -9.84 -21.14 9.01
C GLU A 292 -11.09 -21.80 9.61
N GLU A 293 -11.91 -21.04 10.34
CA GLU A 293 -13.14 -21.55 10.93
C GLU A 293 -14.26 -21.65 9.89
N VAL A 294 -14.92 -22.80 9.88
CA VAL A 294 -16.09 -23.07 9.04
C VAL A 294 -17.24 -23.43 9.96
N LEU A 295 -18.32 -22.65 9.92
CA LEU A 295 -19.53 -22.89 10.69
C LEU A 295 -20.67 -23.26 9.74
N LEU A 296 -21.41 -24.32 10.04
CA LEU A 296 -22.65 -24.68 9.37
C LEU A 296 -23.80 -24.53 10.36
N ASP A 297 -24.75 -23.64 10.08
CA ASP A 297 -25.87 -23.29 10.96
C ASP A 297 -25.40 -22.93 12.38
N GLY A 298 -24.27 -22.23 12.47
CA GLY A 298 -23.63 -21.83 13.73
C GLY A 298 -22.85 -22.94 14.46
N SER A 299 -22.79 -24.16 13.91
CA SER A 299 -22.00 -25.28 14.47
C SER A 299 -20.65 -25.42 13.76
N GLU A 300 -19.55 -25.53 14.52
CA GLU A 300 -18.20 -25.69 13.96
C GLU A 300 -18.06 -27.00 13.16
N VAL A 301 -17.55 -26.86 11.94
CA VAL A 301 -17.23 -27.96 11.04
C VAL A 301 -15.72 -28.02 10.82
N ARG A 302 -15.09 -29.05 11.39
CA ARG A 302 -13.65 -29.27 11.20
C ARG A 302 -13.36 -29.96 9.88
N LEU A 303 -12.58 -29.29 9.04
CA LEU A 303 -12.14 -29.82 7.76
C LEU A 303 -10.65 -30.16 7.80
N SER A 304 -10.28 -31.29 7.19
CA SER A 304 -8.88 -31.57 6.91
C SER A 304 -8.38 -30.69 5.73
N PRO A 305 -7.06 -30.53 5.53
CA PRO A 305 -6.51 -29.59 4.55
C PRO A 305 -7.06 -29.76 3.12
N ALA A 306 -7.28 -31.00 2.66
CA ALA A 306 -7.80 -31.25 1.31
C ALA A 306 -9.28 -30.83 1.12
N PRO A 307 -10.24 -31.24 1.97
CA PRO A 307 -11.60 -30.69 1.96
C PRO A 307 -11.67 -29.16 2.13
N ALA A 308 -10.82 -28.58 2.99
CA ALA A 308 -10.75 -27.12 3.17
C ALA A 308 -10.30 -26.40 1.89
N ALA A 309 -9.26 -26.91 1.21
CA ALA A 309 -8.81 -26.38 -0.08
C ALA A 309 -9.90 -26.45 -1.15
N VAL A 310 -10.65 -27.56 -1.22
CA VAL A 310 -11.80 -27.68 -2.12
C VAL A 310 -12.88 -26.66 -1.77
N LEU A 311 -13.20 -26.49 -0.47
CA LEU A 311 -14.20 -25.51 -0.05
C LEU A 311 -13.79 -24.09 -0.45
N ASN A 312 -12.56 -23.68 -0.16
CA ASN A 312 -12.03 -22.37 -0.51
C ASN A 312 -12.10 -22.11 -2.02
N ALA A 313 -11.76 -23.11 -2.84
CA ALA A 313 -11.84 -23.00 -4.29
C ALA A 313 -13.29 -22.82 -4.80
N LEU A 314 -14.27 -23.50 -4.17
CA LEU A 314 -15.69 -23.37 -4.52
C LEU A 314 -16.29 -22.04 -4.02
N VAL A 315 -15.82 -21.55 -2.87
CA VAL A 315 -16.27 -20.32 -2.22
C VAL A 315 -15.73 -19.07 -2.91
N ALA A 316 -14.59 -19.16 -3.58
CA ALA A 316 -14.04 -18.04 -4.35
C ALA A 316 -15.01 -17.51 -5.43
N ASN A 317 -15.90 -18.37 -5.97
CA ASN A 317 -16.98 -17.99 -6.87
C ASN A 317 -18.22 -18.88 -6.63
N PRO A 318 -19.02 -18.61 -5.59
CA PRO A 318 -20.12 -19.49 -5.17
C PRO A 318 -21.12 -19.73 -6.30
N GLY A 319 -21.64 -20.96 -6.43
CA GLY A 319 -22.59 -21.34 -7.48
C GLY A 319 -21.99 -21.64 -8.87
N ASN A 320 -20.73 -21.25 -9.11
CA ASN A 320 -20.02 -21.55 -10.36
C ASN A 320 -19.32 -22.91 -10.34
N VAL A 321 -19.16 -23.50 -11.52
CA VAL A 321 -18.51 -24.82 -11.67
C VAL A 321 -17.00 -24.66 -11.72
N VAL A 322 -16.31 -25.29 -10.78
CA VAL A 322 -14.86 -25.44 -10.75
C VAL A 322 -14.48 -26.82 -11.30
N SER A 323 -13.54 -26.85 -12.24
CA SER A 323 -13.13 -28.07 -12.91
C SER A 323 -12.29 -28.98 -12.02
N ARG A 324 -12.29 -30.30 -12.30
CA ARG A 324 -11.46 -31.27 -11.57
C ARG A 324 -9.96 -30.94 -11.62
N PRO A 325 -9.37 -30.56 -12.78
CA PRO A 325 -7.97 -30.17 -12.83
C PRO A 325 -7.67 -28.92 -12.00
N ALA A 326 -8.58 -27.95 -11.98
CA ALA A 326 -8.42 -26.74 -11.17
C ALA A 326 -8.46 -27.07 -9.67
N LEU A 327 -9.39 -27.92 -9.23
CA LEU A 327 -9.43 -28.37 -7.83
C LEU A 327 -8.19 -29.19 -7.46
N LEU A 328 -7.71 -30.05 -8.36
CA LEU A 328 -6.50 -30.85 -8.14
C LEU A 328 -5.27 -29.95 -7.91
N ALA A 329 -5.14 -28.87 -8.68
CA ALA A 329 -4.03 -27.92 -8.53
C ALA A 329 -4.04 -27.16 -7.19
N MET A 330 -5.19 -27.09 -6.51
CA MET A 330 -5.34 -26.42 -5.22
C MET A 330 -5.16 -27.37 -4.02
N LEU A 331 -5.05 -28.69 -4.24
CA LEU A 331 -4.88 -29.63 -3.14
C LEU A 331 -3.46 -29.52 -2.54
N PRO A 332 -3.29 -29.66 -1.21
CA PRO A 332 -1.98 -29.64 -0.58
C PRO A 332 -1.03 -30.73 -1.09
N SER A 333 0.26 -30.40 -1.20
CA SER A 333 1.33 -31.31 -1.54
C SER A 333 1.40 -32.49 -0.55
N GLY A 334 1.34 -33.72 -1.05
CA GLY A 334 1.25 -34.95 -0.24
C GLY A 334 -0.08 -35.71 -0.38
N THR A 335 -1.08 -35.09 -0.99
CA THR A 335 -2.25 -35.83 -1.51
C THR A 335 -1.90 -36.51 -2.83
N ALA A 336 -2.37 -37.74 -3.04
CA ALA A 336 -2.10 -38.47 -4.28
C ALA A 336 -2.62 -37.65 -5.48
N GLY A 337 -1.72 -37.10 -6.31
CA GLY A 337 -2.02 -36.17 -7.41
C GLY A 337 -2.84 -36.79 -8.54
N SER A 338 -4.07 -37.18 -8.24
CA SER A 338 -4.98 -37.93 -9.11
C SER A 338 -6.39 -37.36 -8.97
N GLU A 339 -7.22 -37.55 -9.99
CA GLU A 339 -8.65 -37.17 -9.91
C GLU A 339 -9.35 -37.84 -8.72
N HIS A 340 -8.91 -39.03 -8.32
CA HIS A 340 -9.43 -39.73 -7.16
C HIS A 340 -9.24 -38.94 -5.85
N ALA A 341 -8.15 -38.18 -5.71
CA ALA A 341 -7.95 -37.35 -4.52
C ALA A 341 -8.95 -36.19 -4.44
N VAL A 342 -9.32 -35.59 -5.58
CA VAL A 342 -10.38 -34.57 -5.65
C VAL A 342 -11.72 -35.20 -5.27
N GLU A 343 -12.04 -36.37 -5.80
CA GLU A 343 -13.28 -37.08 -5.47
C GLU A 343 -13.38 -37.40 -3.97
N MET A 344 -12.29 -37.87 -3.36
CA MET A 344 -12.22 -38.14 -1.92
C MET A 344 -12.30 -36.87 -1.07
N ALA A 345 -11.68 -35.78 -1.51
CA ALA A 345 -11.79 -34.48 -0.83
C ALA A 345 -13.23 -33.93 -0.88
N VAL A 346 -13.89 -34.01 -2.03
CA VAL A 346 -15.31 -33.62 -2.20
C VAL A 346 -16.23 -34.52 -1.38
N ALA A 347 -16.00 -35.84 -1.36
CA ALA A 347 -16.80 -36.76 -0.57
C ALA A 347 -16.72 -36.44 0.93
N ARG A 348 -15.52 -36.16 1.44
CA ARG A 348 -15.33 -35.72 2.84
C ARG A 348 -15.95 -34.36 3.12
N LEU A 349 -15.86 -33.42 2.18
CA LEU A 349 -16.50 -32.11 2.31
C LEU A 349 -18.03 -32.25 2.38
N ARG A 350 -18.64 -33.10 1.55
CA ARG A 350 -20.08 -33.42 1.61
C ARG A 350 -20.49 -34.11 2.90
N ALA A 351 -19.65 -34.98 3.45
CA ALA A 351 -19.92 -35.61 4.73
C ALA A 351 -19.96 -34.57 5.86
N ALA A 352 -19.14 -33.51 5.75
CA ALA A 352 -19.05 -32.45 6.73
C ALA A 352 -20.16 -31.37 6.59
N LEU A 353 -20.49 -30.97 5.35
CA LEU A 353 -21.44 -29.88 5.07
C LEU A 353 -22.84 -30.34 4.67
N GLY A 354 -23.05 -31.64 4.50
CA GLY A 354 -24.25 -32.22 3.94
C GLY A 354 -24.13 -32.53 2.44
N THR A 355 -24.76 -33.63 2.01
CA THR A 355 -24.61 -34.18 0.65
C THR A 355 -25.06 -33.24 -0.46
N ARG A 356 -25.98 -32.31 -0.15
CA ARG A 356 -26.53 -31.33 -1.10
C ARG A 356 -25.68 -30.06 -1.23
N ALA A 357 -24.78 -29.77 -0.28
CA ALA A 357 -23.99 -28.54 -0.23
C ALA A 357 -23.03 -28.40 -1.43
N VAL A 358 -22.55 -29.51 -1.98
CA VAL A 358 -21.66 -29.53 -3.15
C VAL A 358 -22.30 -30.36 -4.25
N GLN A 359 -22.55 -29.77 -5.41
CA GLN A 359 -23.13 -30.43 -6.57
C GLN A 359 -22.05 -30.91 -7.54
N THR A 360 -22.22 -32.14 -8.06
CA THR A 360 -21.43 -32.61 -9.20
C THR A 360 -22.09 -32.13 -10.48
N VAL A 361 -21.33 -31.45 -11.34
CA VAL A 361 -21.75 -31.16 -12.71
C VAL A 361 -21.05 -32.14 -13.63
N VAL A 362 -21.84 -33.07 -14.17
CA VAL A 362 -21.36 -34.21 -14.96
C VAL A 362 -20.39 -33.74 -16.05
N LYS A 363 -19.21 -34.38 -16.13
CA LYS A 363 -18.10 -34.08 -17.05
C LYS A 363 -17.48 -32.67 -16.94
N ARG A 364 -17.94 -31.82 -16.02
CA ARG A 364 -17.45 -30.44 -15.89
C ARG A 364 -16.71 -30.18 -14.58
N GLY A 365 -17.17 -30.76 -13.46
CA GLY A 365 -16.53 -30.59 -12.16
C GLY A 365 -17.54 -30.47 -11.02
N TYR A 366 -17.28 -29.57 -10.08
CA TYR A 366 -18.07 -29.39 -8.87
C TYR A 366 -18.42 -27.93 -8.65
N ARG A 367 -19.53 -27.66 -7.96
CA ARG A 367 -19.91 -26.33 -7.52
C ARG A 367 -20.50 -26.35 -6.12
N LEU A 368 -20.39 -25.24 -5.41
CA LEU A 368 -21.18 -25.02 -4.19
C LEU A 368 -22.66 -24.81 -4.58
N ALA A 369 -23.57 -25.48 -3.88
CA ALA A 369 -25.00 -25.35 -4.10
C ALA A 369 -25.53 -24.16 -3.30
N VAL A 370 -25.47 -22.97 -3.89
CA VAL A 370 -26.01 -21.74 -3.30
C VAL A 370 -27.52 -21.63 -3.57
N ALA A 371 -28.25 -21.03 -2.62
CA ALA A 371 -29.70 -20.82 -2.67
C ALA A 371 -30.14 -19.77 -3.70
#